data_AF-A0A923VM69-F1
#
_entry.id   AF-A0A923VM69-F1
#
_cell.length_a   1.000
_cell.length_b   1.000
_cell.length_c   1.000
_cell.angle_alpha   90.00
_cell.angle_beta   90.00
_cell.angle_gamma   90.00
#
_symmetry.space_group_name_H-M   'P 1'
#
loop_
_entity.id
_entity.type
_entity.pdbx_description
1 polymer ?
#
loop_
_entity_poly.entity_id
_entity_poly.type
_entity_poly.pdbx_seq_one_letter_code
_entity_poly.pdbx_strand_id
1 'polypeptide(L)'
;MPKLYALSPGDLLHPADGTLPDFAPYRYKFLAQGDSWFSVGAVPPGGTTSLFRELDLSASCCAVNCAHPGYVLKRMISATRDPNFTQLLAGNQAWKWDGILMSAGGNDLIDAMQVMPHYGNHHPMQGQPIPPDLRLLLRPDEWKPVRGADSYLSDAGWTLFCNHLTALLHELVELRDSRQSLSRGAPLFLHGYDYLLARDAPAGPFAGPWLYPALNAYSIPQRAWQAVGREVINRFNALLRGIELPQLHVVSTPGSLTAAVPGSSGESGDWINEIHPNAEGYRKLARKYSAVVDAQFA
;
A
#
# COMPACT_ATOMS: atom_id res chain seq x y z
N MET A 1 -9.90 -13.44 19.07
CA MET A 1 -8.53 -13.53 18.52
C MET A 1 -7.69 -12.51 19.27
N PRO A 2 -6.53 -12.86 19.84
CA PRO A 2 -5.62 -11.87 20.44
C PRO A 2 -5.18 -10.81 19.41
N LYS A 3 -5.06 -9.57 19.86
CA LYS A 3 -4.45 -8.49 19.07
C LYS A 3 -2.99 -8.80 18.81
N LEU A 4 -2.52 -8.50 17.60
CA LEU A 4 -1.11 -8.54 17.27
C LEU A 4 -0.34 -7.54 18.14
N TYR A 5 0.62 -8.03 18.93
CA TYR A 5 1.46 -7.16 19.74
C TYR A 5 2.47 -6.43 18.86
N ALA A 6 2.50 -5.10 18.94
CA ALA A 6 3.32 -4.26 18.08
C ALA A 6 4.60 -3.82 18.81
N LEU A 7 5.74 -4.06 18.17
CA LEU A 7 7.06 -3.56 18.54
C LEU A 7 7.55 -2.57 17.49
N SER A 8 8.42 -1.65 17.87
CA SER A 8 9.16 -0.78 16.96
C SER A 8 10.51 -1.40 16.57
N PRO A 9 11.14 -0.96 15.47
CA PRO A 9 12.48 -1.44 15.14
C PRO A 9 13.52 -1.05 16.21
N GLY A 10 13.30 0.09 16.89
CA GLY A 10 14.16 0.57 17.97
C GLY A 10 14.25 -0.42 19.14
N ASP A 11 13.16 -1.14 19.43
CA ASP A 11 13.15 -2.14 20.52
C ASP A 11 14.15 -3.28 20.27
N LEU A 12 14.54 -3.54 19.02
CA LEU A 12 15.52 -4.58 18.66
C LEU A 12 16.88 -4.01 18.27
N LEU A 13 16.90 -2.90 17.52
CA LEU A 13 18.12 -2.32 16.99
C LEU A 13 18.86 -1.48 18.05
N HIS A 14 18.10 -0.80 18.91
CA HIS A 14 18.58 0.16 19.91
C HIS A 14 17.76 0.09 21.22
N PRO A 15 17.75 -1.05 21.92
CA PRO A 15 16.95 -1.22 23.14
C PRO A 15 17.36 -0.21 24.21
N ALA A 16 16.38 0.49 24.79
CA ALA A 16 16.62 1.64 25.68
C ALA A 16 17.43 1.30 26.95
N ASP A 17 17.32 0.08 27.44
CA ASP A 17 18.00 -0.44 28.63
C ASP A 17 19.02 -1.55 28.28
N GLY A 18 19.29 -1.78 27.00
CA GLY A 18 20.11 -2.89 26.52
C GLY A 18 19.42 -4.25 26.52
N THR A 19 18.16 -4.34 26.97
CA THR A 19 17.40 -5.58 27.04
C THR A 19 16.58 -5.80 25.78
N LEU A 20 16.73 -6.95 25.14
CA LEU A 20 15.89 -7.33 24.00
C LEU A 20 14.49 -7.75 24.47
N PRO A 21 13.43 -7.50 23.67
CA PRO A 21 12.09 -7.97 23.98
C PRO A 21 12.02 -9.48 24.22
N ASP A 22 11.26 -9.89 25.23
CA ASP A 22 10.95 -11.30 25.44
C ASP A 22 9.92 -11.78 24.41
N PHE A 23 10.38 -12.63 23.50
CA PHE A 23 9.54 -13.23 22.47
C PHE A 23 8.92 -14.57 22.90
N ALA A 24 9.30 -15.15 24.04
CA ALA A 24 8.82 -16.45 24.50
C ALA A 24 7.28 -16.56 24.63
N PRO A 25 6.53 -15.49 25.00
CA PRO A 25 5.07 -15.55 25.06
C PRO A 25 4.36 -15.62 23.70
N TYR A 26 5.06 -15.35 22.59
CA TYR A 26 4.47 -15.29 21.25
C TYR A 26 4.78 -16.55 20.46
N ARG A 27 3.73 -17.19 19.95
CA ARG A 27 3.83 -18.37 19.09
C ARG A 27 4.46 -18.02 17.74
N TYR A 28 4.05 -16.90 17.14
CA TYR A 28 4.58 -16.42 15.87
C TYR A 28 5.09 -14.98 15.96
N LYS A 29 6.19 -14.71 15.27
CA LYS A 29 6.91 -13.43 15.23
C LYS A 29 6.96 -12.95 13.79
N PHE A 30 6.50 -11.73 13.55
CA PHE A 30 6.46 -11.16 12.21
C PHE A 30 7.37 -9.93 12.09
N LEU A 31 7.88 -9.70 10.89
CA LEU A 31 8.41 -8.40 10.50
C LEU A 31 7.36 -7.70 9.63
N ALA A 32 7.04 -6.45 9.92
CA ALA A 32 6.06 -5.69 9.17
C ALA A 32 6.69 -4.45 8.56
N GLN A 33 6.27 -4.11 7.33
CA GLN A 33 6.65 -2.88 6.66
C GLN A 33 5.50 -2.41 5.78
N GLY A 34 5.39 -1.10 5.58
CA GLY A 34 4.43 -0.59 4.62
C GLY A 34 4.19 0.90 4.63
N ASP A 35 3.11 1.26 3.95
CA ASP A 35 2.64 2.63 3.76
C ASP A 35 1.78 3.16 4.93
N SER A 36 0.94 4.16 4.63
CA SER A 36 0.03 4.76 5.60
C SER A 36 -0.99 3.80 6.20
N TRP A 37 -1.37 2.71 5.50
CA TRP A 37 -2.30 1.71 6.03
C TRP A 37 -1.65 0.87 7.13
N PHE A 38 -0.31 0.75 7.17
CA PHE A 38 0.41 0.09 8.27
C PHE A 38 0.93 1.06 9.34
N SER A 39 1.03 2.37 9.03
CA SER A 39 1.67 3.34 9.92
C SER A 39 0.76 4.42 10.52
N VAL A 40 -0.31 4.85 9.85
CA VAL A 40 -1.13 5.97 10.35
C VAL A 40 -2.03 5.51 11.48
N GLY A 41 -1.58 5.76 12.71
CA GLY A 41 -2.42 5.88 13.88
C GLY A 41 -2.58 7.34 14.30
N ALA A 42 -3.62 8.00 13.77
CA ALA A 42 -4.23 9.26 14.20
C ALA A 42 -3.45 10.58 13.98
N VAL A 43 -3.84 11.34 12.93
CA VAL A 43 -3.81 12.81 12.94
C VAL A 43 -5.26 13.31 12.75
N PRO A 44 -5.87 13.97 13.74
CA PRO A 44 -5.35 14.26 15.09
C PRO A 44 -5.25 13.00 15.97
N PRO A 45 -4.36 12.99 16.99
CA PRO A 45 -4.22 11.88 17.94
C PRO A 45 -5.56 11.48 18.55
N GLY A 46 -5.93 10.21 18.41
CA GLY A 46 -7.20 9.64 18.88
C GLY A 46 -8.29 9.48 17.82
N GLY A 47 -8.15 10.06 16.61
CA GLY A 47 -9.17 10.00 15.56
C GLY A 47 -9.13 8.79 14.61
N THR A 48 -8.01 8.07 14.51
CA THR A 48 -7.87 6.97 13.53
C THR A 48 -7.00 5.82 14.03
N THR A 49 -7.20 4.64 13.44
CA THR A 49 -6.36 3.43 13.59
C THR A 49 -5.68 3.12 12.25
N SER A 50 -4.97 1.98 12.15
CA SER A 50 -4.37 1.47 10.91
C SER A 50 -4.75 0.01 10.69
N LEU A 51 -4.58 -0.51 9.47
CA LEU A 51 -4.77 -1.92 9.16
C LEU A 51 -3.95 -2.81 10.11
N PHE A 52 -2.67 -2.45 10.29
CA PHE A 52 -1.76 -3.18 11.18
C PHE A 52 -2.24 -3.23 12.64
N ARG A 53 -2.75 -2.10 13.18
CA ARG A 53 -3.23 -2.01 14.57
C ARG A 53 -4.55 -2.75 14.83
N GLU A 54 -5.29 -3.05 13.77
CA GLU A 54 -6.55 -3.81 13.82
C GLU A 54 -6.35 -5.30 13.50
N LEU A 55 -5.11 -5.77 13.23
CA LEU A 55 -4.83 -7.19 13.04
C LEU A 55 -5.08 -7.97 14.33
N ASP A 56 -6.04 -8.89 14.24
CA ASP A 56 -6.35 -9.89 15.26
C ASP A 56 -6.02 -11.27 14.69
N LEU A 57 -5.13 -12.03 15.33
CA LEU A 57 -4.72 -13.36 14.86
C LEU A 57 -5.21 -14.44 15.83
N SER A 58 -5.40 -15.65 15.35
CA SER A 58 -5.87 -16.78 16.17
C SER A 58 -4.87 -17.20 17.25
N ALA A 59 -3.58 -17.07 16.95
CA ALA A 59 -2.47 -17.37 17.85
C ALA A 59 -1.92 -16.13 18.56
N SER A 60 -1.22 -16.33 19.69
CA SER A 60 -0.43 -15.27 20.31
C SER A 60 0.71 -14.88 19.37
N CYS A 61 0.71 -13.63 18.90
CA CYS A 61 1.63 -13.16 17.87
C CYS A 61 2.17 -11.78 18.23
N CYS A 62 3.41 -11.50 17.81
CA CYS A 62 3.98 -10.16 17.82
C CYS A 62 4.54 -9.80 16.44
N ALA A 63 4.67 -8.50 16.17
CA ALA A 63 5.31 -8.00 14.97
C ALA A 63 6.16 -6.77 15.26
N VAL A 64 7.35 -6.70 14.65
CA VAL A 64 8.14 -5.48 14.59
C VAL A 64 7.69 -4.67 13.37
N ASN A 65 7.09 -3.50 13.59
CA ASN A 65 6.57 -2.67 12.51
C ASN A 65 7.55 -1.57 12.11
N CYS A 66 8.19 -1.75 10.96
CA CYS A 66 9.07 -0.77 10.34
C CYS A 66 8.32 0.34 9.57
N ALA A 67 6.99 0.28 9.51
CA ALA A 67 6.20 1.31 8.84
C ALA A 67 6.17 2.60 9.67
N HIS A 68 6.55 3.73 9.06
CA HIS A 68 6.56 5.03 9.73
C HIS A 68 5.61 6.04 9.07
N PRO A 69 4.83 6.81 9.85
CA PRO A 69 4.05 7.91 9.31
C PRO A 69 4.98 9.09 8.99
N GLY A 70 5.13 9.42 7.71
CA GLY A 70 5.97 10.54 7.26
C GLY A 70 6.32 10.49 5.78
N TYR A 71 6.83 11.59 5.24
CA TYR A 71 7.07 11.84 3.81
C TYR A 71 8.03 10.86 3.10
N VAL A 72 8.65 9.90 3.80
CA VAL A 72 9.82 9.13 3.32
C VAL A 72 9.47 7.68 2.91
N LEU A 73 8.38 7.09 3.39
CA LEU A 73 7.96 5.74 2.99
C LEU A 73 6.78 5.82 2.02
N LYS A 74 7.09 6.21 0.78
CA LYS A 74 6.10 6.43 -0.27
C LYS A 74 6.09 5.35 -1.35
N ARG A 75 6.97 4.34 -1.33
CA ARG A 75 7.07 3.40 -2.46
C ARG A 75 7.52 2.02 -2.03
N MET A 76 7.16 1.00 -2.79
CA MET A 76 7.68 -0.36 -2.69
C MET A 76 9.23 -0.40 -2.63
N ILE A 77 9.90 0.42 -3.42
CA ILE A 77 11.38 0.53 -3.42
C ILE A 77 11.93 1.08 -2.10
N SER A 78 11.15 1.87 -1.37
CA SER A 78 11.54 2.34 -0.05
C SER A 78 11.48 1.21 0.97
N ALA A 79 10.54 0.27 0.84
CA ALA A 79 10.46 -0.89 1.73
C ALA A 79 11.71 -1.77 1.64
N THR A 80 12.23 -2.02 0.42
CA THR A 80 13.45 -2.83 0.20
C THR A 80 14.74 -2.08 0.50
N ARG A 81 14.68 -0.78 0.81
CA ARG A 81 15.84 0.07 1.11
C ARG A 81 15.79 0.71 2.50
N ASP A 82 14.72 0.49 3.26
CA ASP A 82 14.60 1.01 4.61
C ASP A 82 15.67 0.37 5.49
N PRO A 83 16.54 1.16 6.14
CA PRO A 83 17.68 0.63 6.86
C PRO A 83 17.24 -0.26 8.03
N ASN A 84 16.15 0.08 8.72
CA ASN A 84 15.67 -0.72 9.85
C ASN A 84 15.12 -2.07 9.37
N PHE A 85 14.27 -2.06 8.35
CA PHE A 85 13.68 -3.26 7.77
C PHE A 85 14.74 -4.18 7.17
N THR A 86 15.62 -3.64 6.33
CA THR A 86 16.69 -4.43 5.69
C THR A 86 17.65 -5.01 6.74
N GLN A 87 17.96 -4.26 7.79
CA GLN A 87 18.81 -4.69 8.89
C GLN A 87 18.20 -5.84 9.68
N LEU A 88 16.90 -5.77 9.99
CA LEU A 88 16.16 -6.82 10.72
C LEU A 88 15.82 -8.04 9.87
N LEU A 89 15.72 -7.89 8.54
CA LEU A 89 15.40 -8.97 7.62
C LEU A 89 16.64 -9.74 7.16
N ALA A 90 17.70 -9.02 6.78
CA ALA A 90 18.86 -9.57 6.08
C ALA A 90 20.17 -8.80 6.38
N GLY A 91 20.25 -8.08 7.50
CA GLY A 91 21.45 -7.38 7.95
C GLY A 91 22.25 -8.16 9.00
N ASN A 92 23.19 -7.48 9.66
CA ASN A 92 24.00 -8.11 10.72
C ASN A 92 23.22 -8.32 12.04
N GLN A 93 22.05 -7.67 12.17
CA GLN A 93 21.06 -7.89 13.23
C GLN A 93 19.81 -8.58 12.66
N ALA A 94 19.94 -9.43 11.64
CA ALA A 94 18.80 -10.16 11.10
C ALA A 94 18.21 -11.10 12.15
N TRP A 95 16.88 -11.18 12.19
CA TRP A 95 16.13 -12.11 13.04
C TRP A 95 15.45 -13.18 12.18
N LYS A 96 15.15 -14.32 12.81
CA LYS A 96 14.28 -15.34 12.22
C LYS A 96 12.83 -14.95 12.47
N TRP A 97 12.15 -14.53 11.42
CA TRP A 97 10.73 -14.22 11.40
C TRP A 97 9.93 -15.42 10.88
N ASP A 98 8.75 -15.64 11.45
CA ASP A 98 7.81 -16.67 11.01
C ASP A 98 7.04 -16.22 9.76
N GLY A 99 6.96 -14.91 9.51
CA GLY A 99 6.40 -14.33 8.29
C GLY A 99 6.68 -12.83 8.17
N ILE A 100 6.40 -12.27 7.00
CA ILE A 100 6.57 -10.85 6.69
C ILE A 100 5.21 -10.26 6.30
N LEU A 101 4.82 -9.16 6.94
CA LEU A 101 3.55 -8.48 6.70
C LEU A 101 3.81 -7.19 5.91
N MET A 102 3.14 -7.02 4.76
CA MET A 102 3.38 -5.90 3.86
C MET A 102 2.10 -5.13 3.54
N SER A 103 2.18 -3.80 3.63
CA SER A 103 1.29 -2.87 2.93
C SER A 103 2.10 -2.06 1.92
N ALA A 104 2.06 -2.42 0.64
CA ALA A 104 2.94 -1.83 -0.36
C ALA A 104 2.30 -1.78 -1.75
N GLY A 105 2.77 -0.84 -2.57
CA GLY A 105 2.34 -0.64 -3.96
C GLY A 105 1.21 0.38 -4.14
N GLY A 106 0.47 0.72 -3.09
CA GLY A 106 -0.62 1.71 -3.16
C GLY A 106 -0.11 3.11 -3.46
N ASN A 107 0.97 3.53 -2.80
CA ASN A 107 1.56 4.84 -3.09
C ASN A 107 2.25 4.87 -4.47
N ASP A 108 2.86 3.78 -4.92
CA ASP A 108 3.39 3.67 -6.29
C ASP A 108 2.26 3.88 -7.32
N LEU A 109 1.08 3.30 -7.06
CA LEU A 109 -0.12 3.47 -7.88
C LEU A 109 -0.64 4.92 -7.84
N ILE A 110 -0.72 5.52 -6.66
CA ILE A 110 -1.17 6.91 -6.49
C ILE A 110 -0.20 7.92 -7.12
N ASP A 111 1.11 7.70 -7.02
CA ASP A 111 2.12 8.50 -7.72
C ASP A 111 1.96 8.36 -9.25
N ALA A 112 1.76 7.15 -9.76
CA ALA A 112 1.57 6.89 -11.18
C ALA A 112 0.26 7.51 -11.73
N MET A 113 -0.80 7.57 -10.91
CA MET A 113 -2.05 8.25 -11.23
C MET A 113 -1.91 9.79 -11.23
N GLN A 114 -0.95 10.34 -10.49
CA GLN A 114 -0.73 11.79 -10.37
C GLN A 114 0.23 12.36 -11.42
N VAL A 115 0.81 11.52 -12.30
CA VAL A 115 1.61 12.03 -13.42
C VAL A 115 0.73 12.95 -14.27
N MET A 116 1.14 14.22 -14.39
CA MET A 116 0.36 15.24 -15.10
C MET A 116 0.35 15.01 -16.62
N PRO A 117 -0.63 15.54 -17.37
CA PRO A 117 -0.71 15.35 -18.82
C PRO A 117 0.43 16.04 -19.60
N HIS A 118 1.08 17.04 -18.99
CA HIS A 118 2.15 17.84 -19.58
C HIS A 118 3.29 18.05 -18.58
N TYR A 119 4.51 18.24 -19.08
CA TYR A 119 5.66 18.53 -18.24
C TYR A 119 5.55 19.91 -17.57
N GLY A 120 5.87 19.97 -16.27
CA GLY A 120 5.75 21.17 -15.44
C GLY A 120 6.82 22.23 -15.67
N ASN A 121 6.72 23.34 -14.92
CA ASN A 121 7.45 24.60 -15.13
C ASN A 121 8.98 24.58 -14.88
N HIS A 122 9.57 23.41 -14.64
CA HIS A 122 11.02 23.25 -14.42
C HIS A 122 11.60 22.06 -15.19
N HIS A 123 10.86 21.51 -16.16
CA HIS A 123 11.31 20.42 -16.99
C HIS A 123 11.81 20.96 -18.35
N PRO A 124 12.88 20.39 -18.96
CA PRO A 124 13.37 20.83 -20.27
C PRO A 124 12.32 20.80 -21.39
N MET A 125 11.33 19.91 -21.25
CA MET A 125 10.20 19.77 -22.18
C MET A 125 8.93 20.49 -21.68
N GLN A 126 9.05 21.57 -20.92
CA GLN A 126 7.92 22.29 -20.33
C GLN A 126 6.76 22.49 -21.32
N GLY A 127 5.54 22.19 -20.87
CA GLY A 127 4.32 22.35 -21.66
C GLY A 127 4.12 21.29 -22.74
N GLN A 128 5.12 20.47 -23.05
CA GLN A 128 4.95 19.34 -23.97
C GLN A 128 4.13 18.23 -23.30
N PRO A 129 3.34 17.47 -24.07
CA PRO A 129 2.60 16.32 -23.55
C PRO A 129 3.57 15.27 -23.00
N ILE A 130 3.25 14.75 -21.82
CA ILE A 130 3.95 13.56 -21.31
C ILE A 130 3.50 12.34 -22.13
N PRO A 131 4.42 11.54 -22.67
CA PRO A 131 4.09 10.33 -23.42
C PRO A 131 3.17 9.37 -22.64
N PRO A 132 2.20 8.69 -23.29
CA PRO A 132 1.22 7.83 -22.61
C PRO A 132 1.86 6.60 -21.94
N ASP A 133 3.04 6.16 -22.35
CA ASP A 133 3.81 5.09 -21.70
C ASP A 133 4.42 5.52 -20.36
N LEU A 134 4.44 6.80 -20.03
CA LEU A 134 4.97 7.34 -18.76
C LEU A 134 3.87 7.77 -17.77
N ARG A 135 2.60 7.44 -18.02
CA ARG A 135 1.45 7.83 -17.18
C ARG A 135 0.29 6.84 -17.30
N LEU A 136 -0.55 6.78 -16.28
CA LEU A 136 -1.69 5.84 -16.28
C LEU A 136 -2.96 6.39 -16.94
N LEU A 137 -3.13 7.72 -16.95
CA LEU A 137 -4.32 8.37 -17.51
C LEU A 137 -4.08 8.86 -18.93
N LEU A 138 -5.10 8.79 -19.79
CA LEU A 138 -5.08 9.29 -21.18
C LEU A 138 -5.65 10.71 -21.27
N ARG A 139 -5.05 11.56 -22.12
CA ARG A 139 -5.60 12.88 -22.44
C ARG A 139 -6.85 12.76 -23.33
N PRO A 140 -7.72 13.78 -23.41
CA PRO A 140 -8.93 13.73 -24.22
C PRO A 140 -8.72 13.35 -25.69
N ASP A 141 -7.62 13.80 -26.29
CA ASP A 141 -7.21 13.49 -27.66
C ASP A 141 -6.71 12.05 -27.85
N GLU A 142 -6.47 11.31 -26.77
CA GLU A 142 -5.93 9.96 -26.76
C GLU A 142 -6.91 8.91 -26.25
N TRP A 143 -8.11 9.32 -25.83
CA TRP A 143 -9.10 8.38 -25.28
C TRP A 143 -9.44 7.29 -26.29
N LYS A 144 -9.46 6.06 -25.80
CA LYS A 144 -9.73 4.89 -26.65
C LYS A 144 -11.20 4.91 -27.10
N PRO A 145 -11.52 4.37 -28.29
CA PRO A 145 -12.90 4.34 -28.81
C PRO A 145 -13.84 3.41 -28.02
N VAL A 146 -13.35 2.66 -27.03
CA VAL A 146 -14.15 1.79 -26.15
C VAL A 146 -14.99 2.62 -25.17
N ARG A 147 -16.08 2.04 -24.67
CA ARG A 147 -16.91 2.65 -23.61
C ARG A 147 -16.42 2.22 -22.24
N GLY A 148 -16.55 3.11 -21.25
CA GLY A 148 -16.29 2.82 -19.84
C GLY A 148 -14.92 3.30 -19.36
N ALA A 149 -14.51 2.83 -18.18
CA ALA A 149 -13.30 3.29 -17.50
C ALA A 149 -12.02 3.07 -18.30
N ASP A 150 -11.94 1.97 -19.05
CA ASP A 150 -10.79 1.62 -19.89
C ASP A 150 -10.43 2.69 -20.92
N SER A 151 -11.45 3.43 -21.38
CA SER A 151 -11.33 4.51 -22.35
C SER A 151 -10.32 5.58 -21.92
N TYR A 152 -10.13 5.74 -20.60
CA TYR A 152 -9.29 6.77 -19.98
C TYR A 152 -7.91 6.26 -19.52
N LEU A 153 -7.59 4.99 -19.72
CA LEU A 153 -6.39 4.37 -19.14
C LEU A 153 -5.36 3.97 -20.21
N SER A 154 -4.10 4.33 -20.00
CA SER A 154 -3.00 3.99 -20.90
C SER A 154 -2.56 2.54 -20.68
N ASP A 155 -2.64 1.69 -21.71
CA ASP A 155 -2.16 0.30 -21.60
C ASP A 155 -0.63 0.22 -21.59
N ALA A 156 0.05 1.13 -22.32
CA ALA A 156 1.51 1.22 -22.31
C ALA A 156 2.02 1.66 -20.93
N GLY A 157 1.41 2.70 -20.36
CA GLY A 157 1.74 3.17 -19.01
C GLY A 157 1.42 2.13 -17.94
N TRP A 158 0.31 1.40 -18.10
CA TRP A 158 -0.02 0.29 -17.23
C TRP A 158 1.01 -0.85 -17.32
N THR A 159 1.49 -1.16 -18.52
CA THR A 159 2.55 -2.16 -18.72
C THR A 159 3.85 -1.74 -18.02
N LEU A 160 4.27 -0.48 -18.16
CA LEU A 160 5.44 0.04 -17.46
C LEU A 160 5.28 -0.06 -15.93
N PHE A 161 4.11 0.31 -15.41
CA PHE A 161 3.79 0.19 -13.99
C PHE A 161 3.84 -1.27 -13.50
N CYS A 162 3.26 -2.21 -14.26
CA CYS A 162 3.31 -3.64 -13.94
C CYS A 162 4.74 -4.16 -13.86
N ASN A 163 5.56 -3.82 -14.85
CA ASN A 163 6.97 -4.22 -14.89
C ASN A 163 7.74 -3.67 -13.69
N HIS A 164 7.52 -2.39 -13.35
CA HIS A 164 8.15 -1.76 -12.21
C HIS A 164 7.78 -2.42 -10.88
N LEU A 165 6.48 -2.60 -10.62
CA LEU A 165 6.02 -3.20 -9.36
C LEU A 165 6.46 -4.67 -9.23
N THR A 166 6.42 -5.42 -10.33
CA THR A 166 6.88 -6.81 -10.36
C THR A 166 8.36 -6.89 -9.99
N ALA A 167 9.21 -6.06 -10.61
CA ALA A 167 10.64 -6.01 -10.29
C ALA A 167 10.89 -5.73 -8.79
N LEU A 168 10.15 -4.79 -8.20
CA LEU A 168 10.30 -4.48 -6.77
C LEU A 168 9.84 -5.62 -5.84
N LEU A 169 8.82 -6.39 -6.24
CA LEU A 169 8.41 -7.59 -5.48
C LEU A 169 9.46 -8.69 -5.58
N HIS A 170 10.10 -8.85 -6.75
CA HIS A 170 11.25 -9.74 -6.92
C HIS A 170 12.41 -9.32 -5.99
N GLU A 171 12.78 -8.04 -5.97
CA GLU A 171 13.84 -7.54 -5.06
C GLU A 171 13.52 -7.83 -3.58
N LEU A 172 12.27 -7.69 -3.17
CA LEU A 172 11.85 -7.99 -1.80
C LEU A 172 11.98 -9.49 -1.46
N VAL A 173 11.59 -10.35 -2.39
CA VAL A 173 11.73 -11.81 -2.27
C VAL A 173 13.20 -12.21 -2.24
N GLU A 174 14.03 -11.63 -3.11
CA GLU A 174 15.48 -11.86 -3.13
C GLU A 174 16.15 -11.42 -1.82
N LEU A 175 15.73 -10.28 -1.26
CA LEU A 175 16.22 -9.80 0.04
C LEU A 175 15.87 -10.79 1.17
N ARG A 176 14.61 -11.24 1.23
CA ARG A 176 14.14 -12.26 2.19
C ARG A 176 14.88 -13.58 2.03
N ASP A 177 15.16 -14.00 0.80
CA ASP A 177 15.76 -15.31 0.52
C ASP A 177 17.29 -15.29 0.43
N SER A 178 17.89 -14.12 0.66
CA SER A 178 19.35 -13.91 0.68
C SER A 178 20.06 -14.75 1.74
N ARG A 179 21.39 -14.89 1.62
CA ARG A 179 22.21 -15.67 2.57
C ARG A 179 22.25 -15.04 3.96
N GLN A 180 22.09 -13.72 4.04
CA GLN A 180 22.10 -12.95 5.27
C GLN A 180 20.76 -12.99 5.99
N SER A 181 19.67 -13.36 5.30
CA SER A 181 18.38 -13.52 5.95
C SER A 181 18.27 -14.86 6.68
N LEU A 182 17.80 -14.79 7.92
CA LEU A 182 17.36 -15.95 8.69
C LEU A 182 15.91 -16.35 8.39
N SER A 183 15.23 -15.59 7.53
CA SER A 183 13.80 -15.73 7.21
C SER A 183 13.55 -16.22 5.77
N ARG A 184 14.56 -16.86 5.16
CA ARG A 184 14.45 -17.45 3.82
C ARG A 184 13.28 -18.44 3.75
N GLY A 185 12.42 -18.23 2.76
CA GLY A 185 11.21 -19.02 2.54
C GLY A 185 10.08 -18.75 3.54
N ALA A 186 10.19 -17.71 4.38
CA ALA A 186 9.07 -17.29 5.22
C ALA A 186 7.93 -16.73 4.35
N PRO A 187 6.65 -16.98 4.70
CA PRO A 187 5.51 -16.41 4.01
C PRO A 187 5.55 -14.88 4.05
N LEU A 188 5.35 -14.27 2.88
CA LEU A 188 5.19 -12.84 2.69
C LEU A 188 3.74 -12.55 2.35
N PHE A 189 3.07 -11.81 3.23
CA PHE A 189 1.68 -11.41 3.08
C PHE A 189 1.64 -9.99 2.54
N LEU A 190 0.98 -9.80 1.40
CA LEU A 190 0.75 -8.51 0.77
C LEU A 190 -0.76 -8.35 0.56
N HIS A 191 -1.29 -7.13 0.60
CA HIS A 191 -2.70 -6.90 0.29
C HIS A 191 -2.87 -6.04 -0.96
N GLY A 192 -3.98 -6.25 -1.67
CA GLY A 192 -4.49 -5.24 -2.59
C GLY A 192 -5.14 -4.07 -1.83
N TYR A 193 -5.63 -3.07 -2.54
CA TYR A 193 -6.42 -1.98 -1.95
C TYR A 193 -7.89 -2.11 -2.36
N ASP A 194 -8.77 -1.48 -1.58
CA ASP A 194 -10.18 -1.34 -1.94
C ASP A 194 -10.38 -0.22 -2.97
N TYR A 195 -11.58 -0.11 -3.53
CA TYR A 195 -11.91 0.78 -4.63
C TYR A 195 -11.66 2.25 -4.27
N LEU A 196 -10.80 2.88 -5.08
CA LEU A 196 -10.51 4.31 -4.98
C LEU A 196 -11.76 5.13 -5.28
N LEU A 197 -11.99 6.16 -4.48
CA LEU A 197 -13.15 7.03 -4.58
C LEU A 197 -12.70 8.46 -4.79
N ALA A 198 -12.41 8.83 -6.05
CA ALA A 198 -11.95 10.17 -6.36
C ALA A 198 -13.04 11.21 -6.03
N ARG A 199 -12.67 12.21 -5.22
CA ARG A 199 -13.53 13.27 -4.69
C ARG A 199 -12.66 14.36 -4.07
N ASP A 200 -13.16 15.58 -3.99
CA ASP A 200 -12.44 16.71 -3.39
C ASP A 200 -12.39 16.59 -1.84
N ALA A 201 -11.63 15.61 -1.35
CA ALA A 201 -11.51 15.27 0.06
C ALA A 201 -10.05 15.27 0.51
N PRO A 202 -9.54 16.41 0.99
CA PRO A 202 -8.17 16.52 1.48
C PRO A 202 -7.97 15.69 2.75
N ALA A 203 -6.73 15.29 3.00
CA ALA A 203 -6.29 14.60 4.21
C ALA A 203 -5.80 15.56 5.31
N GLY A 204 -5.87 16.86 5.07
CA GLY A 204 -5.47 17.91 6.00
C GLY A 204 -4.95 19.14 5.26
N PRO A 205 -4.49 20.18 5.99
CA PRO A 205 -3.85 21.33 5.37
C PRO A 205 -2.66 20.88 4.51
N PHE A 206 -2.68 21.22 3.21
CA PHE A 206 -1.63 20.89 2.22
C PHE A 206 -1.42 19.40 1.92
N ALA A 207 -2.34 18.51 2.31
CA ALA A 207 -2.24 17.07 2.04
C ALA A 207 -3.49 16.54 1.35
N GLY A 208 -3.30 15.88 0.20
CA GLY A 208 -4.41 15.48 -0.67
C GLY A 208 -5.29 16.67 -1.11
N PRO A 209 -6.41 16.40 -1.80
CA PRO A 209 -6.72 15.13 -2.46
C PRO A 209 -5.68 14.78 -3.54
N TRP A 210 -5.56 13.50 -3.89
CA TRP A 210 -4.58 12.97 -4.84
C TRP A 210 -5.19 12.64 -6.20
N LEU A 211 -6.36 12.00 -6.23
CA LEU A 211 -7.00 11.57 -7.46
C LEU A 211 -7.81 12.70 -8.09
N TYR A 212 -8.55 13.46 -7.27
CA TYR A 212 -9.32 14.62 -7.70
C TYR A 212 -8.52 15.59 -8.61
N PRO A 213 -7.35 16.12 -8.21
CA PRO A 213 -6.60 17.04 -9.08
C PRO A 213 -6.11 16.36 -10.36
N ALA A 214 -5.71 15.09 -10.29
CA ALA A 214 -5.27 14.33 -11.46
C ALA A 214 -6.40 14.14 -12.48
N LEU A 215 -7.56 13.63 -12.05
CA LEU A 215 -8.70 13.40 -12.96
C LEU A 215 -9.21 14.70 -13.60
N ASN A 216 -9.16 15.81 -12.87
CA ASN A 216 -9.45 17.14 -13.41
C ASN A 216 -8.42 17.58 -14.45
N ALA A 217 -7.11 17.40 -14.20
CA ALA A 217 -6.05 17.76 -15.13
C ALA A 217 -6.17 17.01 -16.48
N TYR A 218 -6.66 15.77 -16.46
CA TYR A 218 -6.94 14.97 -17.66
C TYR A 218 -8.33 15.23 -18.27
N SER A 219 -9.12 16.14 -17.70
CA SER A 219 -10.51 16.42 -18.14
C SER A 219 -11.40 15.17 -18.19
N ILE A 220 -11.15 14.19 -17.31
CA ILE A 220 -11.96 12.98 -17.23
C ILE A 220 -13.35 13.39 -16.70
N PRO A 221 -14.45 13.03 -17.38
CA PRO A 221 -15.79 13.42 -16.95
C PRO A 221 -16.09 12.91 -15.53
N GLN A 222 -16.61 13.76 -14.65
CA GLN A 222 -16.88 13.39 -13.25
C GLN A 222 -17.72 12.12 -13.08
N ARG A 223 -18.68 11.90 -13.98
CA ARG A 223 -19.50 10.66 -14.02
C ARG A 223 -18.68 9.38 -14.21
N ALA A 224 -17.45 9.46 -14.71
CA ALA A 224 -16.57 8.33 -14.94
C ALA A 224 -15.59 8.07 -13.80
N TRP A 225 -15.40 9.00 -12.87
CA TRP A 225 -14.35 8.92 -11.84
C TRP A 225 -14.42 7.65 -10.99
N GLN A 226 -15.62 7.26 -10.56
CA GLN A 226 -15.83 6.05 -9.76
C GLN A 226 -15.55 4.77 -10.56
N ALA A 227 -15.90 4.77 -11.85
CA ALA A 227 -15.59 3.65 -12.73
C ALA A 227 -14.08 3.54 -12.98
N VAL A 228 -13.39 4.67 -13.18
CA VAL A 228 -11.93 4.74 -13.33
C VAL A 228 -11.22 4.24 -12.07
N GLY A 229 -11.60 4.73 -10.89
CA GLY A 229 -11.03 4.29 -9.62
C GLY A 229 -11.22 2.78 -9.37
N ARG A 230 -12.40 2.25 -9.70
CA ARG A 230 -12.67 0.81 -9.65
C ARG A 230 -11.79 0.01 -10.61
N GLU A 231 -11.67 0.45 -11.85
CA GLU A 231 -10.88 -0.25 -12.87
C GLU A 231 -9.39 -0.25 -12.54
N VAL A 232 -8.85 0.88 -12.09
CA VAL A 232 -7.46 0.99 -11.62
C VAL A 232 -7.17 -0.04 -10.50
N ILE A 233 -8.08 -0.17 -9.53
CA ILE A 233 -7.94 -1.15 -8.45
C ILE A 233 -8.14 -2.59 -8.95
N ASN A 234 -9.05 -2.84 -9.88
CA ASN A 234 -9.22 -4.15 -10.49
C ASN A 234 -7.92 -4.59 -11.18
N ARG A 235 -7.33 -3.72 -12.00
CA ARG A 235 -6.06 -3.99 -12.70
C ARG A 235 -4.91 -4.19 -11.71
N PHE A 236 -4.82 -3.36 -10.65
CA PHE A 236 -3.78 -3.50 -9.62
C PHE A 236 -3.89 -4.86 -8.89
N ASN A 237 -5.10 -5.24 -8.49
CA ASN A 237 -5.33 -6.53 -7.85
C ASN A 237 -5.10 -7.71 -8.80
N ALA A 238 -5.41 -7.56 -10.09
CA ALA A 238 -5.11 -8.57 -11.10
C ALA A 238 -3.60 -8.75 -11.29
N LEU A 239 -2.84 -7.65 -11.31
CA LEU A 239 -1.37 -7.68 -11.31
C LEU A 239 -0.85 -8.45 -10.10
N LEU A 240 -1.23 -8.07 -8.87
CA LEU A 240 -0.72 -8.75 -7.68
C LEU A 240 -1.03 -10.26 -7.66
N ARG A 241 -2.23 -10.66 -8.07
CA ARG A 241 -2.60 -12.09 -8.16
C ARG A 241 -1.88 -12.84 -9.28
N GLY A 242 -1.49 -12.15 -10.34
CA GLY A 242 -0.80 -12.74 -11.49
C GLY A 242 0.71 -12.89 -11.29
N ILE A 243 1.28 -12.26 -10.25
CA ILE A 243 2.70 -12.38 -9.92
C ILE A 243 2.93 -13.70 -9.16
N GLU A 244 3.63 -14.62 -9.79
CA GLU A 244 4.03 -15.89 -9.18
C GLU A 244 5.39 -15.73 -8.49
N LEU A 245 5.34 -15.54 -7.16
CA LEU A 245 6.53 -15.46 -6.33
C LEU A 245 6.48 -16.50 -5.20
N PRO A 246 7.62 -17.09 -4.80
CA PRO A 246 7.65 -18.07 -3.74
C PRO A 246 7.17 -17.48 -2.42
N GLN A 247 6.23 -18.18 -1.79
CA GLN A 247 5.67 -17.84 -0.49
C GLN A 247 5.02 -16.44 -0.45
N LEU A 248 4.58 -15.91 -1.59
CA LEU A 248 3.78 -14.68 -1.67
C LEU A 248 2.29 -15.03 -1.50
N HIS A 249 1.64 -14.40 -0.51
CA HIS A 249 0.22 -14.55 -0.24
C HIS A 249 -0.47 -13.19 -0.40
N VAL A 250 -1.34 -13.07 -1.40
CA VAL A 250 -2.05 -11.82 -1.68
C VAL A 250 -3.44 -11.82 -1.05
N VAL A 251 -3.67 -10.87 -0.14
CA VAL A 251 -4.96 -10.62 0.50
C VAL A 251 -5.84 -9.81 -0.45
N SER A 252 -7.00 -10.36 -0.80
CA SER A 252 -7.99 -9.66 -1.62
C SER A 252 -8.90 -8.76 -0.78
N THR A 253 -8.80 -7.45 -1.00
CA THR A 253 -9.54 -6.40 -0.28
C THR A 253 -10.61 -5.64 -1.08
N PRO A 254 -10.72 -5.68 -2.44
CA PRO A 254 -11.78 -4.97 -3.14
C PRO A 254 -13.20 -5.32 -2.68
N GLY A 255 -14.04 -4.29 -2.58
CA GLY A 255 -15.44 -4.40 -2.19
C GLY A 255 -15.68 -4.75 -0.73
N SER A 256 -14.67 -4.57 0.13
CA SER A 256 -14.80 -4.81 1.58
C SER A 256 -15.36 -3.59 2.31
N LEU A 257 -15.16 -2.41 1.75
CA LEU A 257 -15.49 -1.12 2.33
C LEU A 257 -16.80 -0.56 1.77
N THR A 258 -17.59 0.06 2.65
CA THR A 258 -18.71 0.92 2.29
C THR A 258 -18.16 2.15 1.58
N ALA A 259 -18.57 2.34 0.33
CA ALA A 259 -18.12 3.48 -0.46
C ALA A 259 -18.55 4.82 0.16
N ALA A 260 -17.65 5.81 0.11
CA ALA A 260 -17.98 7.20 0.32
C ALA A 260 -19.04 7.69 -0.69
N VAL A 261 -19.87 8.63 -0.25
CA VAL A 261 -20.85 9.30 -1.11
C VAL A 261 -20.10 10.14 -2.17
N PRO A 262 -20.42 10.01 -3.47
CA PRO A 262 -19.79 10.83 -4.50
C PRO A 262 -19.91 12.33 -4.21
N GLY A 263 -18.80 13.06 -4.31
CA GLY A 263 -18.74 14.50 -4.05
C GLY A 263 -18.65 14.91 -2.58
N SER A 264 -18.64 13.97 -1.62
CA SER A 264 -18.36 14.31 -0.22
C SER A 264 -16.92 14.79 -0.05
N SER A 265 -16.70 15.81 0.79
CA SER A 265 -15.38 16.42 1.02
C SER A 265 -14.71 16.00 2.34
N GLY A 266 -15.39 15.22 3.18
CA GLY A 266 -14.87 14.71 4.45
C GLY A 266 -15.10 13.22 4.63
N GLU A 267 -15.09 12.74 5.88
CA GLU A 267 -15.37 11.32 6.17
C GLU A 267 -16.74 10.89 5.63
N SER A 268 -16.80 9.75 4.94
CA SER A 268 -18.02 9.20 4.35
C SER A 268 -17.86 7.70 4.08
N GLY A 269 -18.89 6.92 4.42
CA GLY A 269 -18.80 5.47 4.37
C GLY A 269 -17.69 4.97 5.31
N ASP A 270 -16.83 4.10 4.81
CA ASP A 270 -15.65 3.62 5.55
C ASP A 270 -14.37 4.40 5.23
N TRP A 271 -14.48 5.64 4.70
CA TRP A 271 -13.34 6.42 4.20
C TRP A 271 -13.24 7.79 4.85
N ILE A 272 -12.04 8.15 5.31
CA ILE A 272 -11.73 9.50 5.79
C ILE A 272 -11.56 10.45 4.61
N ASN A 273 -10.80 10.03 3.59
CA ASN A 273 -10.51 10.81 2.37
C ASN A 273 -10.56 9.88 1.13
N GLU A 274 -9.85 10.20 0.04
CA GLU A 274 -9.88 9.41 -1.21
C GLU A 274 -9.23 8.02 -1.11
N ILE A 275 -8.28 7.83 -0.19
CA ILE A 275 -7.41 6.64 -0.15
C ILE A 275 -7.23 6.05 1.25
N HIS A 276 -7.66 6.75 2.31
CA HIS A 276 -7.52 6.29 3.69
C HIS A 276 -8.87 5.85 4.26
N PRO A 277 -8.98 4.58 4.69
CA PRO A 277 -10.11 4.09 5.46
C PRO A 277 -10.24 4.78 6.82
N ASN A 278 -11.45 4.81 7.38
CA ASN A 278 -11.67 5.14 8.78
C ASN A 278 -11.46 3.91 9.68
N ALA A 279 -11.70 4.06 10.98
CA ALA A 279 -11.46 2.98 11.93
C ALA A 279 -12.30 1.72 11.63
N GLU A 280 -13.54 1.88 11.17
CA GLU A 280 -14.37 0.74 10.80
C GLU A 280 -13.88 0.07 9.50
N GLY A 281 -13.44 0.87 8.53
CA GLY A 281 -12.84 0.35 7.31
C GLY A 281 -11.58 -0.48 7.58
N TYR A 282 -10.67 0.01 8.43
CA TYR A 282 -9.48 -0.76 8.80
C TYR A 282 -9.83 -2.06 9.51
N ARG A 283 -10.84 -2.10 10.39
CA ARG A 283 -11.30 -3.36 11.00
C ARG A 283 -11.83 -4.35 9.98
N LYS A 284 -12.59 -3.90 8.97
CA LYS A 284 -13.08 -4.76 7.87
C LYS A 284 -11.92 -5.37 7.08
N LEU A 285 -10.92 -4.55 6.74
CA LEU A 285 -9.74 -4.99 6.02
C LEU A 285 -8.86 -5.92 6.86
N ALA A 286 -8.68 -5.62 8.15
CA ALA A 286 -7.89 -6.44 9.05
C ALA A 286 -8.45 -7.85 9.19
N ARG A 287 -9.77 -8.01 9.29
CA ARG A 287 -10.39 -9.35 9.29
C ARG A 287 -10.02 -10.18 8.07
N LYS A 288 -9.97 -9.58 6.88
CA LYS A 288 -9.55 -10.27 5.65
C LYS A 288 -8.07 -10.63 5.68
N TYR A 289 -7.24 -9.69 6.12
CA TYR A 289 -5.80 -9.89 6.22
C TYR A 289 -5.47 -11.00 7.22
N SER A 290 -6.01 -10.92 8.43
CA SER A 290 -5.88 -11.93 9.49
C SER A 290 -6.29 -13.32 9.03
N ALA A 291 -7.40 -13.45 8.30
CA ALA A 291 -7.86 -14.75 7.81
C ALA A 291 -6.83 -15.44 6.88
N VAL A 292 -6.13 -14.67 6.04
CA VAL A 292 -5.07 -15.22 5.16
C VAL A 292 -3.83 -15.59 5.96
N VAL A 293 -3.45 -14.76 6.95
CA VAL A 293 -2.34 -15.08 7.85
C VAL A 293 -2.64 -16.35 8.64
N ASP A 294 -3.77 -16.41 9.33
CA ASP A 294 -4.16 -17.58 10.13
C ASP A 294 -4.23 -18.86 9.30
N ALA A 295 -4.76 -18.80 8.07
CA ALA A 295 -4.82 -19.95 7.18
C ALA A 295 -3.44 -20.54 6.83
N GLN A 296 -2.39 -19.72 6.83
CA GLN A 296 -1.02 -20.16 6.55
C GLN A 296 -0.34 -20.80 7.77
N PHE A 297 -0.84 -20.56 8.98
CA PHE A 297 -0.27 -21.07 10.24
C PHE A 297 -1.19 -22.07 10.98
N ALA A 298 -2.32 -22.43 10.37
CA ALA A 298 -3.30 -23.39 10.87
C ALA A 298 -2.80 -24.85 10.81
#